data_AF-A0A5D2J0R5-F1
#
_entry.id   AF-A0A5D2J0R5-F1
#
_cell.length_a   1.000
_cell.length_b   1.000
_cell.length_c   1.000
_cell.angle_alpha   90.00
_cell.angle_beta   90.00
_cell.angle_gamma   90.00
#
_symmetry.space_group_name_H-M   'P 1'
#
loop_
_entity.id
_entity.type
_entity.pdbx_description
1 polymer ?
#
loop_
_entity_poly.entity_id
_entity_poly.type
_entity_poly.pdbx_seq_one_letter_code
_entity_poly.pdbx_strand_id
1 'polypeptide(L)'
;MRLGKGFQFELYLQGEPLIPGLPDDVALNCLLRLPVECHTACKAVCKRWHFLLGNKERFFTSRKELGFKDPWLFVLAFQKCTGEIEWQVLDLTNFSWHSIPTMPCKDNICPHGISCVSFPSEGALFVCGGMMASDVDSPLDLVFKYEIQKNNWTVMKKMNTARSFFASGVINGMIYVAGGNSADLFELDSAEVMDPAIGNWHPVASMGTNMASYDSAVFNGKLLVTEGWLWPFFVSPRGRVYDPITNTWENMALGLREGWTGSSVVVYGHLFVVSEHERMKLKVYYPDNDSWETTQGPPLPEQICKPFAVNAYDNIIYVIGRYLHVAMGYISKRNETGSSENKWRFSVEWQVIDGPKLSDLTPSTSQRERIKREGADGSNNKRGDSHSGSDIGMDSNRDRLQALSGERA
;
A
#
# COMPACT_ATOMS: atom_id res chain seq x y z
N MET A 1 18.40 28.56 34.24
CA MET A 1 17.75 27.99 33.04
C MET A 1 18.34 28.65 31.81
N ARG A 2 19.16 27.95 31.02
CA ARG A 2 19.59 28.44 29.70
C ARG A 2 18.46 28.11 28.73
N LEU A 3 17.62 29.11 28.41
CA LEU A 3 16.74 29.03 27.24
C LEU A 3 17.63 28.72 26.03
N GLY A 4 17.35 27.62 25.33
CA GLY A 4 18.15 27.18 24.19
C GLY A 4 18.20 28.27 23.12
N LYS A 5 19.37 28.48 22.48
CA LYS A 5 19.57 29.51 21.44
C LYS A 5 18.50 29.49 20.33
N GLY A 6 17.86 28.35 20.08
CA GLY A 6 16.73 28.24 19.14
C GLY A 6 15.48 29.00 19.57
N PHE A 7 15.14 29.00 20.87
CA PHE A 7 13.93 29.63 21.40
C PHE A 7 14.02 31.17 21.40
N GLN A 8 15.21 31.73 21.70
CA GLN A 8 15.46 33.17 21.57
C GLN A 8 15.43 33.65 20.11
N PHE A 9 15.84 32.81 19.16
CA PHE A 9 15.82 33.15 17.74
C PHE A 9 14.40 33.09 17.15
N GLU A 10 13.56 32.15 17.60
CA GLU A 10 12.13 32.08 17.27
C GLU A 10 11.37 33.33 17.72
N LEU A 11 11.61 33.78 18.95
CA LEU A 11 11.00 35.00 19.50
C LEU A 11 11.45 36.27 18.76
N TYR A 12 12.72 36.34 18.33
CA TYR A 12 13.23 37.48 17.55
C TYR A 12 12.60 37.56 16.15
N LEU A 13 12.31 36.41 15.54
CA LEU A 13 11.70 36.33 14.21
C LEU A 13 10.19 36.63 14.21
N GLN A 14 9.50 36.64 15.35
CA GLN A 14 8.07 36.97 15.44
C GLN A 14 7.75 38.45 15.13
N GLY A 15 8.75 39.34 15.11
CA GLY A 15 8.55 40.78 14.87
C GLY A 15 8.46 41.20 13.39
N GLU A 16 8.95 40.38 12.45
CA GLU A 16 8.91 40.69 11.00
C GLU A 16 7.84 39.83 10.32
N PRO A 17 6.97 40.36 9.45
CA PRO A 17 5.92 39.57 8.79
C PRO A 17 6.47 38.45 7.89
N LEU A 18 5.79 37.30 7.81
CA LEU A 18 6.18 36.18 6.92
C LEU A 18 6.15 36.59 5.44
N ILE A 19 5.09 37.30 5.06
CA ILE A 19 4.91 37.90 3.74
C ILE A 19 4.41 39.33 3.97
N PRO A 20 5.14 40.37 3.54
CA PRO A 20 4.71 41.75 3.70
C PRO A 20 3.30 41.98 3.13
N GLY A 21 2.43 42.58 3.93
CA GLY A 21 1.04 42.86 3.54
C GLY A 21 0.03 41.74 3.78
N LEU A 22 0.47 40.56 4.27
CA LEU A 22 -0.42 39.48 4.69
C LEU A 22 -0.38 39.27 6.20
N PRO A 23 -1.52 38.95 6.83
CA PRO A 23 -1.53 38.33 8.15
C PRO A 23 -0.67 37.06 8.19
N ASP A 24 0.03 36.84 9.30
CA ASP A 24 1.02 35.77 9.44
C ASP A 24 0.41 34.36 9.31
N ASP A 25 -0.84 34.18 9.73
CA ASP A 25 -1.61 32.95 9.59
C ASP A 25 -1.92 32.64 8.12
N VAL A 26 -2.35 33.64 7.34
CA VAL A 26 -2.57 33.51 5.90
C VAL A 26 -1.26 33.25 5.18
N ALA A 27 -0.20 34.00 5.53
CA ALA A 27 1.12 33.81 4.96
C ALA A 27 1.67 32.41 5.23
N LEU A 28 1.54 31.90 6.46
CA LEU A 28 1.90 30.54 6.82
C LEU A 28 1.10 29.52 6.01
N ASN A 29 -0.22 29.71 5.89
CA ASN A 29 -1.08 28.83 5.10
C ASN A 29 -0.63 28.76 3.63
N CYS A 30 -0.26 29.89 3.02
CA CYS A 30 0.31 29.94 1.67
C CYS A 30 1.64 29.18 1.57
N LEU A 31 2.58 29.43 2.49
CA LEU A 31 3.89 28.80 2.48
C LEU A 31 3.84 27.29 2.69
N LEU A 32 2.90 26.82 3.52
CA LEU A 32 2.71 25.40 3.75
C LEU A 32 2.21 24.66 2.51
N ARG A 33 1.68 25.33 1.48
CA ARG A 33 1.30 24.70 0.19
C ARG A 33 2.45 24.56 -0.81
N LEU A 34 3.61 25.14 -0.52
CA LEU A 34 4.74 25.09 -1.44
C LEU A 34 5.23 23.64 -1.62
N PRO A 35 5.36 23.17 -2.88
CA PRO A 35 5.95 21.88 -3.20
C PRO A 35 7.34 21.72 -2.59
N VAL A 36 7.70 20.51 -2.16
CA VAL A 36 9.02 20.26 -1.54
C VAL A 36 10.17 20.58 -2.50
N GLU A 37 9.98 20.39 -3.80
CA GLU A 37 10.97 20.71 -4.85
C GLU A 37 11.43 22.18 -4.82
N CYS A 38 10.57 23.12 -4.46
CA CYS A 38 10.90 24.54 -4.48
C CYS A 38 11.48 25.05 -3.14
N HIS A 39 11.47 24.23 -2.09
CA HIS A 39 11.94 24.63 -0.75
C HIS A 39 13.37 25.17 -0.79
N THR A 40 14.27 24.58 -1.57
CA THR A 40 15.66 25.04 -1.70
C THR A 40 15.75 26.49 -2.17
N ALA A 41 14.99 26.88 -3.19
CA ALA A 41 14.93 28.26 -3.66
C ALA A 41 14.21 29.17 -2.66
N CYS A 42 13.07 28.73 -2.12
CA CYS A 42 12.25 29.53 -1.20
C CYS A 42 12.96 29.84 0.14
N LYS A 43 13.87 28.96 0.60
CA LYS A 43 14.69 29.21 1.79
C LYS A 43 15.60 30.44 1.67
N ALA A 44 15.88 30.92 0.45
CA ALA A 44 16.72 32.10 0.22
C ALA A 44 15.98 33.44 0.35
N VAL A 45 14.63 33.43 0.46
CA VAL A 45 13.82 34.65 0.46
C VAL A 45 14.01 35.47 1.75
N CYS A 46 13.86 34.84 2.92
CA CYS A 46 14.12 35.50 4.20
C CYS A 46 14.42 34.46 5.30
N LYS A 47 14.88 34.93 6.47
CA LYS A 47 15.20 34.07 7.62
C LYS A 47 13.99 33.27 8.11
N ARG A 48 12.78 33.82 8.09
CA ARG A 48 11.55 33.11 8.50
C ARG A 48 11.22 31.96 7.55
N TRP A 49 11.33 32.18 6.24
CA TRP A 49 11.13 31.12 5.24
C TRP A 49 12.21 30.05 5.34
N HIS A 50 13.47 30.46 5.53
CA HIS A 50 14.57 29.53 5.80
C HIS A 50 14.27 28.64 7.01
N PHE A 51 13.74 29.22 8.08
CA PHE A 51 13.42 28.53 9.31
C PHE A 51 12.22 27.57 9.19
N LEU A 52 11.19 27.95 8.42
CA LEU A 52 10.01 27.13 8.16
C LEU A 52 10.31 25.97 7.20
N LEU A 53 10.91 26.28 6.05
CA LEU A 53 11.14 25.33 4.94
C LEU A 53 12.47 24.57 5.08
N GLY A 54 13.38 25.02 5.95
CA GLY A 54 14.67 24.38 6.22
C GLY A 54 14.57 23.14 7.11
N ASN A 55 13.49 23.01 7.88
CA ASN A 55 13.23 21.85 8.71
C ASN A 55 11.95 21.15 8.22
N LYS A 56 12.13 20.01 7.55
CA LYS A 56 11.01 19.21 7.03
C LYS A 56 10.06 18.74 8.15
N GLU A 57 10.58 18.39 9.32
CA GLU A 57 9.73 17.95 10.44
C GLU A 57 8.78 19.06 10.88
N ARG A 58 9.30 20.29 11.04
CA ARG A 58 8.46 21.45 11.35
C ARG A 58 7.41 21.69 10.27
N PHE A 59 7.82 21.67 9.01
CA PHE A 59 6.93 21.89 7.87
C PHE A 59 5.76 20.89 7.85
N PHE A 60 6.06 19.60 7.94
CA PHE A 60 5.03 18.54 7.91
C PHE A 60 4.18 18.50 9.18
N THR A 61 4.76 18.81 10.34
CA THR A 61 3.99 18.97 11.59
C THR A 61 2.97 20.10 11.46
N SER A 62 3.40 21.27 10.95
CA SER A 62 2.51 22.43 10.75
C SER A 62 1.41 22.12 9.73
N ARG A 63 1.72 21.39 8.66
CA ARG A 63 0.73 20.91 7.67
C ARG A 63 -0.30 19.99 8.33
N LYS A 64 0.13 19.01 9.12
CA LYS A 64 -0.76 18.10 9.82
C LYS A 64 -1.71 18.83 10.78
N GLU A 65 -1.18 19.76 11.58
CA GLU A 65 -1.96 20.55 12.54
C GLU A 65 -3.05 21.39 11.87
N LEU A 66 -2.80 21.86 10.64
CA LEU A 66 -3.76 22.61 9.83
C LEU A 66 -4.64 21.72 8.94
N GLY A 67 -4.58 20.39 9.10
CA GLY A 67 -5.42 19.44 8.38
C GLY A 67 -5.08 19.26 6.90
N PHE A 68 -3.85 19.62 6.49
CA PHE A 68 -3.38 19.28 5.15
C PHE A 68 -3.25 17.77 5.00
N LYS A 69 -3.53 17.31 3.79
CA LYS A 69 -3.32 15.92 3.37
C LYS A 69 -2.12 15.89 2.44
N ASP A 70 -1.29 14.87 2.58
CA ASP A 70 -0.07 14.70 1.79
C ASP A 70 -0.22 13.44 0.91
N PRO A 71 -1.02 13.49 -0.17
CA PRO A 71 -1.27 12.33 -1.01
C PRO A 71 0.00 11.95 -1.78
N TRP A 72 0.86 11.16 -1.14
CA TRP A 72 2.18 10.82 -1.65
C TRP A 72 2.22 9.39 -2.17
N LEU A 73 2.83 9.25 -3.34
CA LEU A 73 3.22 7.96 -3.90
C LEU A 73 4.73 7.79 -3.68
N PHE A 74 5.08 6.89 -2.77
CA PHE A 74 6.46 6.46 -2.54
C PHE A 74 6.85 5.46 -3.61
N VAL A 75 8.02 5.65 -4.20
CA VAL A 75 8.57 4.76 -5.21
C VAL A 75 9.99 4.40 -4.81
N LEU A 76 10.21 3.11 -4.58
CA LEU A 76 11.55 2.56 -4.40
C LEU A 76 12.18 2.42 -5.78
N ALA A 77 13.21 3.23 -6.04
CA ALA A 77 13.95 3.22 -7.28
C ALA A 77 15.39 2.78 -7.04
N PHE A 78 16.06 2.32 -8.09
CA PHE A 78 17.48 1.99 -8.04
C PHE A 78 18.20 2.45 -9.30
N GLN A 79 19.47 2.79 -9.14
CA GLN A 79 20.36 3.10 -10.24
C GLN A 79 20.89 1.81 -10.87
N LYS A 80 20.73 1.65 -12.18
CA LYS A 80 21.13 0.40 -12.87
C LYS A 80 22.61 0.07 -12.76
N CYS A 81 23.47 1.08 -12.78
CA CYS A 81 24.92 0.89 -12.82
C CYS A 81 25.53 0.60 -11.44
N THR A 82 25.02 1.26 -10.40
CA THR A 82 25.58 1.19 -9.04
C THR A 82 24.80 0.23 -8.14
N GLY A 83 23.54 -0.06 -8.49
CA GLY A 83 22.61 -0.77 -7.62
C GLY A 83 22.14 0.06 -6.42
N GLU A 84 22.53 1.34 -6.34
CA GLU A 84 22.13 2.20 -5.22
C GLU A 84 20.62 2.43 -5.24
N ILE A 85 20.02 2.21 -4.08
CA ILE A 85 18.61 2.41 -3.83
C ILE A 85 18.35 3.87 -3.48
N GLU A 86 17.33 4.46 -4.09
CA GLU A 86 16.82 5.77 -3.78
C GLU A 86 15.30 5.74 -3.63
N TRP A 87 14.79 6.49 -2.65
CA TRP A 87 13.36 6.70 -2.48
C TRP A 87 12.93 8.00 -3.12
N GLN A 88 12.06 7.88 -4.13
CA GLN A 88 11.42 9.00 -4.79
C GLN A 88 9.97 9.13 -4.32
N VAL A 89 9.50 10.36 -4.18
CA VAL A 89 8.12 10.65 -3.78
C VAL A 89 7.49 11.57 -4.81
N LEU A 90 6.38 11.11 -5.37
CA LEU A 90 5.52 11.93 -6.20
C LEU A 90 4.42 12.55 -5.32
N ASP A 91 4.44 13.88 -5.21
CA ASP A 91 3.32 14.63 -4.62
C ASP A 91 2.18 14.69 -5.65
N LEU A 92 1.07 14.03 -5.33
CA LEU A 92 -0.08 13.94 -6.23
C LEU A 92 -0.97 15.19 -6.23
N THR A 93 -0.66 16.18 -5.40
CA THR A 93 -1.32 17.48 -5.40
C THR A 93 -0.69 18.40 -6.43
N ASN A 94 0.65 18.40 -6.48
CA ASN A 94 1.43 19.33 -7.29
C ASN A 94 2.10 18.66 -8.50
N PHE A 95 2.03 17.33 -8.59
CA PHE A 95 2.74 16.51 -9.58
C PHE A 95 4.24 16.78 -9.64
N SER A 96 4.82 17.00 -8.47
CA SER A 96 6.24 17.27 -8.27
C SER A 96 6.95 16.08 -7.63
N TRP A 97 8.16 15.81 -8.09
CA TRP A 97 9.03 14.77 -7.54
C TRP A 97 9.97 15.34 -6.49
N HIS A 98 10.22 14.58 -5.44
CA HIS A 98 11.30 14.87 -4.49
C HIS A 98 11.82 13.60 -3.82
N SER A 99 13.06 13.64 -3.36
CA SER A 99 13.65 12.54 -2.59
C SER A 99 13.41 12.68 -1.08
N ILE A 100 13.35 11.54 -0.41
CA ILE A 100 13.39 11.42 1.06
C ILE A 100 14.78 10.94 1.50
N PRO A 101 15.13 11.01 2.80
CA PRO A 101 16.41 10.52 3.29
C PRO A 101 16.66 9.07 2.89
N THR A 102 17.92 8.72 2.69
CA THR A 102 18.31 7.34 2.35
C THR A 102 17.89 6.38 3.45
N MET A 103 17.34 5.24 3.04
CA MET A 103 16.99 4.16 3.97
C MET A 103 18.27 3.68 4.68
N PRO A 104 18.26 3.49 6.00
CA PRO A 104 19.46 3.22 6.79
C PRO A 104 19.88 1.75 6.68
N CYS A 105 20.15 1.29 5.46
CA CYS A 105 20.79 0.01 5.23
C CYS A 105 22.31 0.19 5.10
N LYS A 106 23.08 -0.67 5.77
CA LYS A 106 24.54 -0.69 5.69
C LYS A 106 25.06 -1.48 4.48
N ASP A 107 24.27 -2.44 4.01
CA ASP A 107 24.63 -3.35 2.91
C ASP A 107 23.82 -2.98 1.65
N ASN A 108 24.34 -3.25 0.45
CA ASN A 108 23.51 -3.13 -0.75
C ASN A 108 22.39 -4.18 -0.68
N ILE A 109 21.13 -3.73 -0.66
CA ILE A 109 19.96 -4.62 -0.75
C ILE A 109 19.56 -4.70 -2.23
N CYS A 110 19.20 -5.90 -2.69
CA CYS A 110 18.54 -6.09 -3.96
C CYS A 110 17.16 -5.41 -3.92
N PRO A 111 16.83 -4.52 -4.86
CA PRO A 111 15.51 -3.89 -4.94
C PRO A 111 14.39 -4.93 -5.10
N HIS A 112 14.72 -6.08 -5.68
CA HIS A 112 13.82 -7.20 -5.86
C HIS A 112 13.67 -7.99 -4.56
N GLY A 113 12.43 -8.33 -4.21
CA GLY A 113 12.12 -9.16 -3.04
C GLY A 113 11.93 -8.40 -1.73
N ILE A 114 12.11 -7.08 -1.71
CA ILE A 114 11.64 -6.21 -0.62
C ILE A 114 10.13 -6.09 -0.73
N SER A 115 9.44 -6.11 0.41
CA SER A 115 8.03 -5.73 0.46
C SER A 115 7.83 -4.39 1.16
N CYS A 116 6.93 -3.58 0.63
CA CYS A 116 6.62 -2.27 1.17
C CYS A 116 5.13 -2.22 1.52
N VAL A 117 4.78 -1.66 2.67
CA VAL A 117 3.37 -1.40 3.05
C VAL A 117 3.23 -0.01 3.63
N SER A 118 2.16 0.67 3.27
CA SER A 118 1.86 2.03 3.75
C SER A 118 0.89 1.99 4.93
N PHE A 119 1.09 2.91 5.87
CA PHE A 119 0.22 3.20 7.02
C PHE A 119 -0.28 4.64 6.96
N PRO A 120 -1.36 4.86 6.20
CA PRO A 120 -1.74 6.22 5.82
C PRO A 120 -2.22 7.10 6.96
N SER A 121 -2.99 6.51 7.89
CA SER A 121 -3.50 7.22 9.07
C SER A 121 -2.39 7.77 9.96
N GLU A 122 -1.18 7.20 9.87
CA GLU A 122 -0.01 7.65 10.61
C GLU A 122 0.98 8.45 9.76
N GLY A 123 0.78 8.52 8.44
CA GLY A 123 1.77 9.05 7.50
C GLY A 123 3.09 8.26 7.55
N ALA A 124 2.99 6.93 7.55
CA ALA A 124 4.14 6.03 7.67
C ALA A 124 4.25 5.05 6.49
N LEU A 125 5.49 4.65 6.18
CA LEU A 125 5.82 3.61 5.22
C LEU A 125 6.69 2.57 5.92
N PHE A 126 6.34 1.30 5.77
CA PHE A 126 7.13 0.18 6.25
C PHE A 126 7.77 -0.53 5.08
N VAL A 127 9.04 -0.90 5.26
CA VAL A 127 9.85 -1.65 4.31
C VAL A 127 10.35 -2.89 5.04
N CYS A 128 9.96 -4.07 4.54
CA CYS A 128 10.20 -5.35 5.20
C CYS A 128 11.02 -6.26 4.29
N GLY A 129 11.93 -7.00 4.92
CA GLY A 129 12.72 -8.05 4.28
C GLY A 129 13.56 -7.55 3.10
N GLY A 130 13.64 -8.37 2.06
CA GLY A 130 14.52 -8.15 0.93
C GLY A 130 15.62 -9.19 0.87
N MET A 131 16.60 -8.94 0.03
CA MET A 131 17.71 -9.87 -0.26
C MET A 131 18.99 -9.06 -0.36
N MET A 132 20.12 -9.55 0.15
CA MET A 132 21.39 -8.85 -0.06
C MET A 132 21.79 -8.86 -1.54
N ALA A 133 22.31 -7.75 -2.05
CA ALA A 133 22.77 -7.66 -3.44
C ALA A 133 24.11 -8.39 -3.66
N SER A 134 24.92 -8.52 -2.61
CA SER A 134 26.22 -9.22 -2.65
C SER A 134 26.07 -10.74 -2.56
N ASP A 135 24.92 -11.24 -2.11
CA ASP A 135 24.66 -12.66 -1.91
C ASP A 135 23.18 -12.94 -2.21
N VAL A 136 22.92 -13.51 -3.39
CA VAL A 136 21.58 -13.74 -3.96
C VAL A 136 20.76 -14.74 -3.12
N ASP A 137 21.40 -15.43 -2.18
CA ASP A 137 20.78 -16.45 -1.34
C ASP A 137 20.63 -15.99 0.13
N SER A 138 20.70 -14.68 0.38
CA SER A 138 20.62 -14.11 1.73
C SER A 138 19.41 -13.18 1.91
N PRO A 139 18.21 -13.73 2.19
CA PRO A 139 17.03 -12.97 2.59
C PRO A 139 17.24 -12.23 3.91
N LEU A 140 16.50 -11.14 4.09
CA LEU A 140 16.60 -10.28 5.26
C LEU A 140 15.35 -10.38 6.14
N ASP A 141 15.55 -10.16 7.43
CA ASP A 141 14.50 -10.04 8.46
C ASP A 141 14.25 -8.56 8.87
N LEU A 142 14.95 -7.63 8.22
CA LEU A 142 14.97 -6.22 8.60
C LEU A 142 13.64 -5.54 8.30
N VAL A 143 13.27 -4.61 9.17
CA VAL A 143 12.08 -3.79 9.04
C VAL A 143 12.44 -2.34 9.30
N PHE A 144 12.10 -1.46 8.35
CA PHE A 144 12.30 -0.03 8.45
C PHE A 144 10.96 0.69 8.40
N LYS A 145 10.77 1.70 9.27
CA LYS A 145 9.62 2.61 9.24
C LYS A 145 10.09 4.01 8.88
N TYR A 146 9.58 4.56 7.79
CA TYR A 146 9.69 5.98 7.46
C TYR A 146 8.47 6.72 7.98
N GLU A 147 8.68 7.82 8.70
CA GLU A 147 7.62 8.71 9.17
C GLU A 147 7.69 10.04 8.40
N ILE A 148 6.62 10.41 7.68
CA ILE A 148 6.55 11.65 6.89
C ILE A 148 6.76 12.87 7.77
N GLN A 149 6.08 12.90 8.92
CA GLN A 149 6.12 14.02 9.85
C GLN A 149 7.51 14.30 10.39
N LYS A 150 8.32 13.26 10.64
CA LYS A 150 9.70 13.44 11.11
C LYS A 150 10.70 13.53 9.96
N ASN A 151 10.26 13.17 8.74
CA ASN A 151 11.12 12.96 7.59
C ASN A 151 12.35 12.12 7.98
N ASN A 152 12.12 10.98 8.63
CA ASN A 152 13.18 10.14 9.15
C ASN A 152 12.81 8.65 9.10
N TRP A 153 13.84 7.82 8.99
CA TRP A 153 13.74 6.38 9.10
C TRP A 153 14.02 5.93 10.52
N THR A 154 13.32 4.87 10.93
CA THR A 154 13.54 4.17 12.19
C THR A 154 13.69 2.68 11.90
N VAL A 155 14.67 2.05 12.55
CA VAL A 155 14.87 0.61 12.49
C VAL A 155 13.90 -0.02 13.48
N MET A 156 13.01 -0.86 12.98
CA MET A 156 12.00 -1.56 13.78
C MET A 156 12.54 -2.92 14.24
N LYS A 157 11.76 -3.64 15.05
CA LYS A 157 12.08 -5.03 15.38
C LYS A 157 11.99 -5.88 14.12
N LYS A 158 12.95 -6.79 14.00
CA LYS A 158 13.07 -7.76 12.91
C LYS A 158 11.89 -8.73 12.89
N MET A 159 11.55 -9.22 11.70
CA MET A 159 10.68 -10.38 11.52
C MET A 159 11.28 -11.61 12.21
N ASN A 160 10.46 -12.60 12.58
CA ASN A 160 10.97 -13.83 13.19
C ASN A 160 11.72 -14.70 12.17
N THR A 161 11.32 -14.64 10.90
CA THR A 161 11.99 -15.32 9.80
C THR A 161 12.41 -14.31 8.74
N ALA A 162 13.62 -14.46 8.20
CA ALA A 162 14.09 -13.67 7.07
C ALA A 162 13.39 -14.10 5.77
N ARG A 163 12.96 -13.14 4.95
CA ARG A 163 12.10 -13.38 3.79
C ARG A 163 12.45 -12.47 2.61
N SER A 164 12.43 -13.03 1.41
CA SER A 164 12.40 -12.31 0.13
C SER A 164 11.28 -12.85 -0.75
N PHE A 165 10.76 -12.06 -1.69
CA PHE A 165 9.66 -12.47 -2.59
C PHE A 165 8.43 -13.00 -1.82
N PHE A 166 8.03 -12.32 -0.76
CA PHE A 166 6.91 -12.72 0.10
C PHE A 166 5.72 -11.77 -0.10
N ALA A 167 4.53 -12.25 0.23
CA ALA A 167 3.34 -11.40 0.22
C ALA A 167 3.31 -10.50 1.44
N SER A 168 2.71 -9.32 1.29
CA SER A 168 2.39 -8.50 2.44
C SER A 168 1.12 -7.70 2.25
N GLY A 169 0.47 -7.35 3.34
CA GLY A 169 -0.73 -6.54 3.29
C GLY A 169 -1.11 -5.95 4.64
N VAL A 170 -1.85 -4.85 4.60
CA VAL A 170 -2.41 -4.24 5.81
C VAL A 170 -3.87 -4.65 5.95
N ILE A 171 -4.20 -5.36 7.02
CA ILE A 171 -5.57 -5.75 7.34
C ILE A 171 -5.90 -5.29 8.75
N ASN A 172 -6.98 -4.51 8.90
CA ASN A 172 -7.45 -4.01 10.18
C ASN A 172 -6.37 -3.34 11.05
N GLY A 173 -5.45 -2.60 10.43
CA GLY A 173 -4.39 -1.91 11.17
C GLY A 173 -3.20 -2.80 11.56
N MET A 174 -3.14 -4.03 11.07
CA MET A 174 -2.01 -4.94 11.27
C MET A 174 -1.28 -5.21 9.96
N ILE A 175 0.04 -5.39 10.01
CA ILE A 175 0.87 -5.74 8.86
C ILE A 175 1.04 -7.26 8.85
N TYR A 176 0.63 -7.91 7.77
CA TYR A 176 0.82 -9.33 7.54
C TYR A 176 1.91 -9.56 6.52
N VAL A 177 2.70 -10.61 6.72
CA VAL A 177 3.67 -11.13 5.75
C VAL A 177 3.51 -12.64 5.63
N ALA A 178 3.65 -13.20 4.44
CA ALA A 178 3.45 -14.62 4.21
C ALA A 178 4.33 -15.17 3.08
N GLY A 179 4.90 -16.36 3.29
CA GLY A 179 5.70 -17.06 2.31
C GLY A 179 7.05 -16.42 2.04
N GLY A 180 7.50 -16.54 0.80
CA GLY A 180 8.80 -16.09 0.31
C GLY A 180 9.89 -17.13 0.44
N ASN A 181 11.12 -16.71 0.19
CA ASN A 181 12.31 -17.56 0.31
C ASN A 181 13.07 -17.24 1.59
N SER A 182 13.54 -18.28 2.28
CA SER A 182 14.46 -18.19 3.41
C SER A 182 15.93 -18.39 3.02
N ALA A 183 16.83 -18.17 3.97
CA ALA A 183 18.29 -18.24 3.79
C ALA A 183 18.84 -19.64 3.45
N ASP A 184 18.02 -20.67 3.57
CA ASP A 184 18.32 -22.05 3.16
C ASP A 184 17.83 -22.37 1.73
N LEU A 185 17.39 -21.35 0.98
CA LEU A 185 16.82 -21.45 -0.36
C LEU A 185 15.52 -22.25 -0.47
N PHE A 186 14.89 -22.55 0.67
CA PHE A 186 13.58 -23.15 0.68
C PHE A 186 12.49 -22.09 0.65
N GLU A 187 11.44 -22.37 -0.12
CA GLU A 187 10.20 -21.61 -0.06
C GLU A 187 9.58 -21.81 1.33
N LEU A 188 9.09 -20.72 1.92
CA LEU A 188 8.45 -20.68 3.22
C LEU A 188 6.94 -20.92 3.07
N ASP A 189 6.37 -21.61 4.05
CA ASP A 189 4.93 -21.68 4.28
C ASP A 189 4.48 -20.81 5.45
N SER A 190 5.42 -20.34 6.28
CA SER A 190 5.15 -19.55 7.47
C SER A 190 4.62 -18.15 7.13
N ALA A 191 3.82 -17.60 8.05
CA ALA A 191 3.27 -16.26 7.98
C ALA A 191 3.33 -15.58 9.35
N GLU A 192 3.44 -14.26 9.35
CA GLU A 192 3.60 -13.46 10.55
C GLU A 192 2.76 -12.19 10.48
N VAL A 193 2.38 -11.66 11.65
CA VAL A 193 1.65 -10.41 11.80
C VAL A 193 2.39 -9.48 12.76
N MET A 194 2.36 -8.18 12.47
CA MET A 194 2.90 -7.14 13.34
C MET A 194 1.89 -6.02 13.55
N ASP A 195 1.72 -5.65 14.81
CA ASP A 195 1.04 -4.43 15.23
C ASP A 195 2.02 -3.25 15.13
N PRO A 196 1.81 -2.27 14.24
CA PRO A 196 2.69 -1.12 14.07
C PRO A 196 2.90 -0.27 15.32
N ALA A 197 1.95 -0.28 16.27
CA ALA A 197 2.04 0.48 17.51
C ALA A 197 2.99 -0.18 18.52
N ILE A 198 3.04 -1.52 18.53
CA ILE A 198 3.87 -2.32 19.46
C ILE A 198 5.21 -2.70 18.81
N GLY A 199 5.19 -2.95 17.50
CA GLY A 199 6.32 -3.33 16.67
C GLY A 199 6.77 -4.78 16.83
N ASN A 200 6.05 -5.63 17.56
CA ASN A 200 6.40 -7.06 17.70
C ASN A 200 5.77 -7.91 16.60
N TRP A 201 6.52 -8.88 16.09
CA TRP A 201 6.04 -9.89 15.15
C TRP A 201 5.55 -11.13 15.90
N HIS A 202 4.39 -11.64 15.49
CA HIS A 202 3.79 -12.86 16.01
C HIS A 202 3.50 -13.83 14.86
N PRO A 203 3.76 -15.14 15.03
CA PRO A 203 3.38 -16.12 14.02
C PRO A 203 1.85 -16.23 13.92
N VAL A 204 1.36 -16.41 12.70
CA VAL A 204 -0.03 -16.81 12.43
C VAL A 204 -0.05 -18.21 11.83
N ALA A 205 -1.23 -18.72 11.45
CA ALA A 205 -1.34 -20.02 10.81
C ALA A 205 -0.39 -20.12 9.60
N SER A 206 0.27 -21.26 9.45
CA SER A 206 1.06 -21.56 8.26
C SER A 206 0.14 -21.73 7.05
N MET A 207 0.61 -21.29 5.88
CA MET A 207 -0.03 -21.59 4.60
C MET A 207 -0.13 -23.11 4.39
N GLY A 208 0.77 -23.92 4.93
CA GLY A 208 0.82 -25.37 4.66
C GLY A 208 1.16 -25.69 3.20
N THR A 209 1.66 -24.71 2.47
CA THR A 209 2.23 -24.87 1.13
C THR A 209 3.36 -23.85 1.02
N ASN A 210 4.55 -24.34 0.76
CA ASN A 210 5.73 -23.51 0.54
C ASN A 210 5.53 -22.72 -0.76
N MET A 211 5.69 -21.41 -0.73
CA MET A 211 5.41 -20.56 -1.89
C MET A 211 6.18 -19.23 -1.86
N ALA A 212 6.95 -18.96 -2.92
CA ALA A 212 7.41 -17.63 -3.24
C ALA A 212 6.27 -16.82 -3.89
N SER A 213 6.03 -15.61 -3.38
CA SER A 213 4.99 -14.70 -3.86
C SER A 213 5.51 -13.89 -5.04
N TYR A 214 4.69 -13.82 -6.09
CA TYR A 214 4.91 -12.90 -7.20
C TYR A 214 4.10 -11.63 -7.05
N ASP A 215 2.85 -11.76 -6.61
CA ASP A 215 1.98 -10.64 -6.30
C ASP A 215 1.09 -10.99 -5.11
N SER A 216 0.57 -9.97 -4.45
CA SER A 216 -0.34 -10.13 -3.33
C SER A 216 -1.29 -8.95 -3.22
N ALA A 217 -2.50 -9.20 -2.74
CA ALA A 217 -3.49 -8.16 -2.53
C ALA A 217 -4.28 -8.38 -1.25
N VAL A 218 -4.72 -7.28 -0.63
CA VAL A 218 -5.74 -7.33 0.42
C VAL A 218 -7.09 -7.12 -0.22
N PHE A 219 -7.88 -8.19 -0.32
CA PHE A 219 -9.18 -8.20 -0.95
C PHE A 219 -10.22 -8.76 0.01
N ASN A 220 -11.34 -8.03 0.21
CA ASN A 220 -12.39 -8.38 1.18
C ASN A 220 -11.88 -8.69 2.59
N GLY A 221 -10.86 -7.96 3.05
CA GLY A 221 -10.28 -8.15 4.39
C GLY A 221 -9.43 -9.42 4.54
N LYS A 222 -9.11 -10.11 3.44
CA LYS A 222 -8.24 -11.27 3.40
C LYS A 222 -6.94 -10.96 2.66
N LEU A 223 -5.85 -11.64 3.02
CA LEU A 223 -4.57 -11.55 2.29
C LEU A 223 -4.56 -12.65 1.22
N LEU A 224 -4.48 -12.23 -0.04
CA LEU A 224 -4.36 -13.14 -1.18
C LEU A 224 -2.89 -13.18 -1.59
N VAL A 225 -2.37 -14.39 -1.74
CA VAL A 225 -0.98 -14.66 -2.12
C VAL A 225 -1.02 -15.51 -3.39
N THR A 226 -0.39 -15.04 -4.45
CA THR A 226 -0.20 -15.83 -5.68
C THR A 226 1.27 -16.06 -5.91
N GLU A 227 1.61 -17.29 -6.28
CA GLU A 227 2.89 -17.51 -6.95
C GLU A 227 2.85 -16.91 -8.36
N GLY A 228 4.02 -16.70 -8.96
CA GLY A 228 4.08 -16.19 -10.32
C GLY A 228 5.00 -16.98 -11.20
N TRP A 229 4.47 -17.26 -12.38
CA TRP A 229 5.15 -17.79 -13.54
C TRP A 229 5.06 -16.75 -14.67
N LEU A 230 5.91 -16.87 -15.68
CA LEU A 230 5.72 -16.13 -16.93
C LEU A 230 4.46 -16.66 -17.63
N TRP A 231 3.55 -15.77 -18.01
CA TRP A 231 2.39 -16.15 -18.82
C TRP A 231 2.79 -16.29 -20.30
N PRO A 232 2.19 -17.22 -21.09
CA PRO A 232 1.13 -18.16 -20.71
C PRO A 232 1.62 -19.19 -19.71
N PHE A 233 0.81 -19.42 -18.69
CA PHE A 233 1.14 -20.39 -17.66
C PHE A 233 1.18 -21.80 -18.26
N PHE A 234 2.30 -22.49 -18.10
CA PHE A 234 2.41 -23.91 -18.47
C PHE A 234 1.58 -24.80 -17.54
N VAL A 235 1.42 -24.37 -16.28
CA VAL A 235 0.62 -25.01 -15.24
C VAL A 235 -0.15 -23.95 -14.45
N SER A 236 -1.35 -24.28 -13.97
CA SER A 236 -2.16 -23.37 -13.15
C SER A 236 -1.36 -22.91 -11.92
N PRO A 237 -1.21 -21.59 -11.68
CA PRO A 237 -0.43 -21.10 -10.55
C PRO A 237 -1.12 -21.45 -9.23
N ARG A 238 -0.33 -21.77 -8.22
CA ARG A 238 -0.77 -21.88 -6.82
C ARG A 238 -1.18 -20.51 -6.29
N GLY A 239 -2.22 -20.50 -5.48
CA GLY A 239 -2.65 -19.31 -4.75
C GLY A 239 -3.29 -19.69 -3.44
N ARG A 240 -3.06 -18.88 -2.41
CA ARG A 240 -3.60 -19.07 -1.06
C ARG A 240 -4.31 -17.80 -0.60
N VAL A 241 -5.35 -17.97 0.21
CA VAL A 241 -6.12 -16.87 0.80
C VAL A 241 -6.10 -17.03 2.32
N TYR A 242 -5.64 -16.01 3.02
CA TYR A 242 -5.62 -15.98 4.48
C TYR A 242 -6.78 -15.17 5.03
N ASP A 243 -7.51 -15.79 5.96
CA ASP A 243 -8.54 -15.13 6.73
C ASP A 243 -8.02 -14.83 8.15
N PRO A 244 -7.83 -13.54 8.51
CA PRO A 244 -7.36 -13.17 9.84
C PRO A 244 -8.42 -13.36 10.93
N ILE A 245 -9.70 -13.51 10.60
CA ILE A 245 -10.77 -13.72 11.59
C ILE A 245 -10.70 -15.15 12.12
N THR A 246 -10.53 -16.12 11.22
CA THR A 246 -10.43 -17.54 11.58
C THR A 246 -8.99 -18.00 11.80
N ASN A 247 -8.00 -17.18 11.42
CA ASN A 247 -6.58 -17.54 11.41
C ASN A 247 -6.36 -18.84 10.61
N THR A 248 -6.88 -18.88 9.38
CA THR A 248 -6.76 -20.05 8.51
C THR A 248 -6.43 -19.66 7.08
N TRP A 249 -5.83 -20.60 6.36
CA TRP A 249 -5.54 -20.48 4.93
C TRP A 249 -6.39 -21.43 4.11
N GLU A 250 -6.96 -20.94 3.02
CA GLU A 250 -7.69 -21.71 2.01
C GLU A 250 -6.97 -21.66 0.65
N ASN A 251 -7.33 -22.59 -0.24
CA ASN A 251 -6.87 -22.54 -1.62
C ASN A 251 -7.60 -21.42 -2.36
N MET A 252 -6.87 -20.61 -3.11
CA MET A 252 -7.44 -19.58 -3.96
C MET A 252 -8.29 -20.21 -5.07
N ALA A 253 -9.41 -19.58 -5.39
CA ALA A 253 -10.30 -20.01 -6.47
C ALA A 253 -9.55 -20.11 -7.81
N LEU A 254 -9.99 -21.02 -8.68
CA LEU A 254 -9.27 -21.38 -9.90
C LEU A 254 -9.24 -20.22 -10.90
N GLY A 255 -10.40 -19.60 -11.18
CA GLY A 255 -10.48 -18.48 -12.11
C GLY A 255 -9.77 -17.24 -11.58
N LEU A 256 -9.80 -17.01 -10.27
CA LEU A 256 -9.04 -15.96 -9.60
C LEU A 256 -7.54 -16.09 -9.88
N ARG A 257 -6.93 -17.23 -9.56
CA ARG A 257 -5.47 -17.41 -9.72
C ARG A 257 -5.03 -17.53 -11.17
N GLU A 258 -5.83 -18.16 -12.06
CA GLU A 258 -5.47 -18.29 -13.48
C GLU A 258 -5.60 -16.98 -14.26
N GLY A 259 -6.51 -16.09 -13.85
CA GLY A 259 -6.70 -14.80 -14.50
C GLY A 259 -5.89 -13.64 -13.91
N TRP A 260 -5.14 -13.88 -12.83
CA TRP A 260 -4.23 -12.91 -12.21
C TRP A 260 -2.94 -12.75 -13.03
N THR A 261 -3.07 -12.10 -14.19
CA THR A 261 -2.04 -12.08 -15.23
C THR A 261 -1.15 -10.83 -15.20
N GLY A 262 -0.94 -10.24 -14.03
CA GLY A 262 -0.08 -9.06 -13.88
C GLY A 262 -0.20 -8.40 -12.50
N SER A 263 0.23 -7.15 -12.39
CA SER A 263 0.24 -6.41 -11.13
C SER A 263 -1.16 -6.02 -10.69
N SER A 264 -1.52 -6.37 -9.46
CA SER A 264 -2.85 -6.15 -8.90
C SER A 264 -3.01 -4.84 -8.14
N VAL A 265 -4.26 -4.41 -8.01
CA VAL A 265 -4.67 -3.30 -7.16
C VAL A 265 -6.15 -3.40 -6.82
N VAL A 266 -6.55 -2.91 -5.66
CA VAL A 266 -7.96 -2.92 -5.23
C VAL A 266 -8.55 -1.51 -5.28
N VAL A 267 -9.64 -1.33 -6.02
CA VAL A 267 -10.38 -0.07 -6.17
C VAL A 267 -11.87 -0.34 -6.04
N TYR A 268 -12.61 0.50 -5.33
CA TYR A 268 -14.05 0.29 -5.05
C TYR A 268 -14.42 -1.08 -4.43
N GLY A 269 -13.47 -1.75 -3.77
CA GLY A 269 -13.70 -3.11 -3.25
C GLY A 269 -13.69 -4.19 -4.32
N HIS A 270 -13.20 -3.89 -5.53
CA HIS A 270 -12.95 -4.86 -6.60
C HIS A 270 -11.45 -5.00 -6.84
N LEU A 271 -11.01 -6.22 -7.14
CA LEU A 271 -9.64 -6.53 -7.50
C LEU A 271 -9.45 -6.29 -9.00
N PHE A 272 -8.45 -5.49 -9.34
CA PHE A 272 -8.02 -5.22 -10.70
C PHE A 272 -6.62 -5.76 -10.93
N VAL A 273 -6.30 -6.05 -12.19
CA VAL A 273 -4.93 -6.32 -12.64
C VAL A 273 -4.61 -5.50 -13.88
N VAL A 274 -3.44 -4.88 -13.88
CA VAL A 274 -2.82 -4.37 -15.11
C VAL A 274 -2.12 -5.56 -15.76
N SER A 275 -2.79 -6.17 -16.73
CA SER A 275 -2.32 -7.41 -17.35
C SER A 275 -0.96 -7.18 -18.03
N GLU A 276 0.05 -8.00 -17.74
CA GLU A 276 1.34 -7.96 -18.48
C GLU A 276 1.19 -8.47 -19.94
N HIS A 277 0.01 -9.00 -20.27
CA HIS A 277 -0.38 -9.48 -21.59
C HIS A 277 -1.64 -8.72 -22.09
N GLU A 278 -2.15 -9.04 -23.29
CA GLU A 278 -3.32 -8.37 -23.89
C GLU A 278 -3.15 -6.86 -24.12
N ARG A 279 -1.93 -6.43 -24.49
CA ARG A 279 -1.59 -5.01 -24.70
C ARG A 279 -1.78 -4.15 -23.44
N MET A 280 -1.48 -4.67 -22.24
CA MET A 280 -1.50 -3.87 -21.01
C MET A 280 -2.88 -3.30 -20.65
N LYS A 281 -3.94 -4.06 -20.93
CA LYS A 281 -5.29 -3.68 -20.54
C LYS A 281 -5.55 -3.96 -19.06
N LEU A 282 -6.44 -3.16 -18.49
CA LEU A 282 -6.93 -3.35 -17.14
C LEU A 282 -8.05 -4.40 -17.14
N LYS A 283 -7.97 -5.37 -16.24
CA LYS A 283 -9.00 -6.38 -15.98
C LYS A 283 -9.52 -6.25 -14.56
N VAL A 284 -10.77 -6.64 -14.34
CA VAL A 284 -11.42 -6.66 -13.03
C VAL A 284 -11.95 -8.07 -12.75
N TYR A 285 -11.79 -8.51 -11.50
CA TYR A 285 -12.28 -9.80 -11.03
C TYR A 285 -13.70 -9.68 -10.47
N TYR A 286 -14.55 -10.64 -10.84
CA TYR A 286 -15.90 -10.82 -10.31
C TYR A 286 -15.97 -12.10 -9.47
N PRO A 287 -16.08 -11.97 -8.14
CA PRO A 287 -16.13 -13.13 -7.25
C PRO A 287 -17.35 -14.04 -7.47
N ASP A 288 -18.49 -13.48 -7.89
CA ASP A 288 -19.76 -14.21 -8.01
C ASP A 288 -19.71 -15.38 -9.00
N ASN A 289 -18.86 -15.26 -10.02
CA ASN A 289 -18.71 -16.26 -11.08
C ASN A 289 -17.24 -16.68 -11.29
N ASP A 290 -16.35 -16.32 -10.37
CA ASP A 290 -14.92 -16.60 -10.41
C ASP A 290 -14.26 -16.25 -11.77
N SER A 291 -14.54 -15.05 -12.30
CA SER A 291 -14.06 -14.67 -13.63
C SER A 291 -13.45 -13.27 -13.69
N TRP A 292 -12.60 -13.06 -14.69
CA TRP A 292 -12.01 -11.76 -15.00
C TRP A 292 -12.60 -11.19 -16.28
N GLU A 293 -12.92 -9.90 -16.30
CA GLU A 293 -13.31 -9.19 -17.52
C GLU A 293 -12.41 -7.99 -17.76
N THR A 294 -12.13 -7.71 -19.03
CA THR A 294 -11.42 -6.49 -19.45
C THR A 294 -12.31 -5.26 -19.24
N THR A 295 -11.78 -4.23 -18.59
CA THR A 295 -12.50 -2.96 -18.41
C THR A 295 -12.63 -2.21 -19.73
N GLN A 296 -13.64 -1.36 -19.87
CA GLN A 296 -13.77 -0.48 -21.03
C GLN A 296 -12.69 0.62 -21.00
N GLY A 297 -12.16 1.01 -22.15
CA GLY A 297 -11.14 2.07 -22.25
C GLY A 297 -9.85 1.63 -22.93
N PRO A 298 -8.91 2.58 -23.12
CA PRO A 298 -7.64 2.30 -23.76
C PRO A 298 -6.71 1.45 -22.89
N PRO A 299 -5.76 0.72 -23.50
CA PRO A 299 -4.66 0.09 -22.77
C PRO A 299 -3.78 1.11 -22.06
N LEU A 300 -2.91 0.63 -21.17
CA LEU A 300 -1.88 1.43 -20.53
C LEU A 300 -1.06 2.22 -21.58
N PRO A 301 -0.79 3.52 -21.37
CA PRO A 301 -0.02 4.33 -22.32
C PRO A 301 1.38 3.76 -22.60
N GLU A 302 1.82 3.80 -23.86
CA GLU A 302 3.09 3.20 -24.31
C GLU A 302 4.32 3.79 -23.59
N GLN A 303 4.25 5.04 -23.15
CA GLN A 303 5.30 5.73 -22.39
C GLN A 303 5.67 4.99 -21.09
N ILE A 304 4.73 4.25 -20.50
CA ILE A 304 4.96 3.46 -19.28
C ILE A 304 5.78 2.20 -19.57
N CYS A 305 5.68 1.68 -20.80
CA CYS A 305 6.27 0.43 -21.30
C CYS A 305 5.82 -0.83 -20.56
N LYS A 306 6.18 -0.97 -19.27
CA LYS A 306 5.85 -2.09 -18.39
C LYS A 306 5.50 -1.57 -16.98
N PRO A 307 4.46 -2.07 -16.31
CA PRO A 307 4.19 -1.81 -14.90
C PRO A 307 5.30 -2.42 -14.05
N PHE A 308 6.01 -1.59 -13.31
CA PHE A 308 6.93 -2.05 -12.26
C PHE A 308 6.25 -2.07 -10.90
N ALA A 309 5.30 -1.16 -10.69
CA ALA A 309 4.49 -1.13 -9.49
C ALA A 309 3.12 -0.52 -9.81
N VAL A 310 2.10 -0.98 -9.08
CA VAL A 310 0.74 -0.47 -9.19
C VAL A 310 0.24 -0.12 -7.80
N ASN A 311 -0.41 1.03 -7.67
CA ASN A 311 -1.05 1.45 -6.44
C ASN A 311 -2.36 2.18 -6.76
N ALA A 312 -3.21 2.46 -5.77
CA ALA A 312 -4.45 3.18 -6.00
C ALA A 312 -4.84 4.10 -4.85
N TYR A 313 -5.71 5.04 -5.17
CA TYR A 313 -6.38 5.89 -4.21
C TYR A 313 -7.67 6.43 -4.75
N ASP A 314 -8.67 6.43 -3.87
CA ASP A 314 -10.02 6.80 -4.24
C ASP A 314 -10.46 5.95 -5.44
N ASN A 315 -10.59 6.58 -6.61
CA ASN A 315 -10.94 5.93 -7.86
C ASN A 315 -9.81 5.96 -8.90
N ILE A 316 -8.58 6.29 -8.52
CA ILE A 316 -7.44 6.43 -9.44
C ILE A 316 -6.44 5.30 -9.19
N ILE A 317 -6.07 4.60 -10.26
CA ILE A 317 -4.95 3.65 -10.29
C ILE A 317 -3.70 4.39 -10.75
N TYR A 318 -2.57 4.15 -10.11
CA TYR A 318 -1.26 4.68 -10.46
C TYR A 318 -0.37 3.52 -10.89
N VAL A 319 0.09 3.55 -12.13
CA VAL A 319 1.00 2.56 -12.68
C VAL A 319 2.34 3.22 -12.94
N ILE A 320 3.37 2.75 -12.24
CA ILE A 320 4.72 3.28 -12.34
C ILE A 320 5.47 2.47 -13.40
N GLY A 321 5.98 3.16 -14.40
CA GLY A 321 6.75 2.62 -15.52
C GLY A 321 8.22 2.95 -15.47
N ARG A 322 8.91 2.67 -16.57
CA ARG A 322 10.34 3.00 -16.72
C ARG A 322 10.57 4.51 -16.54
N TYR A 323 11.75 4.88 -16.04
CA TYR A 323 12.14 6.28 -15.79
C TYR A 323 11.18 7.04 -14.87
N LEU A 324 10.43 6.31 -14.03
CA LEU A 324 9.44 6.85 -13.10
C LEU A 324 8.29 7.60 -13.79
N HIS A 325 8.01 7.34 -15.08
CA HIS A 325 6.75 7.78 -15.68
C HIS A 325 5.58 7.13 -14.94
N VAL A 326 4.51 7.88 -14.68
CA VAL A 326 3.34 7.40 -13.95
C VAL A 326 2.10 7.56 -14.81
N ALA A 327 1.38 6.47 -15.06
CA ALA A 327 0.04 6.54 -15.64
C ALA A 327 -1.00 6.57 -14.53
N MET A 328 -1.83 7.60 -14.55
CA MET A 328 -3.02 7.77 -13.72
C MET A 328 -4.25 7.27 -14.48
N GLY A 329 -4.84 6.18 -14.01
CA GLY A 329 -6.05 5.59 -14.55
C GLY A 329 -7.26 5.98 -13.72
N TYR A 330 -8.11 6.88 -14.23
CA TYR A 330 -9.36 7.26 -13.58
C TYR A 330 -10.41 6.18 -13.81
N ILE A 331 -10.81 5.50 -12.73
CA ILE A 331 -11.79 4.43 -12.77
C ILE A 331 -13.20 4.99 -12.59
N SER A 332 -14.02 4.75 -13.59
CA SER A 332 -15.46 4.99 -13.54
C SER A 332 -16.21 3.68 -13.38
N LYS A 333 -17.29 3.69 -12.59
CA LYS A 333 -18.18 2.53 -12.42
C LYS A 333 -19.59 2.90 -12.81
N ARG A 334 -20.28 1.98 -13.50
CA ARG A 334 -21.70 2.11 -13.88
C ARG A 334 -22.44 0.85 -13.44
N ASN A 335 -23.65 1.02 -12.92
CA ASN A 335 -24.52 -0.10 -12.61
C ASN A 335 -25.37 -0.42 -13.84
N GLU A 336 -25.37 -1.67 -14.29
CA GLU A 336 -26.26 -2.11 -15.37
C GLU A 336 -27.63 -2.45 -14.77
N THR A 337 -28.50 -1.44 -14.66
CA THR A 337 -29.90 -1.63 -14.27
C THR A 337 -30.67 -2.20 -15.45
N GLY A 338 -30.62 -3.52 -15.64
CA GLY A 338 -31.32 -4.19 -16.76
C GLY A 338 -31.29 -5.72 -16.76
N SER A 339 -30.34 -6.36 -16.07
CA SER A 339 -30.33 -7.80 -15.79
C SER A 339 -30.79 -8.06 -14.36
N SER A 340 -31.26 -9.27 -14.07
CA SER A 340 -31.70 -9.73 -12.74
C SER A 340 -30.62 -9.65 -11.64
N GLU A 341 -29.39 -9.26 -11.99
CA GLU A 341 -28.26 -9.08 -11.09
C GLU A 341 -27.70 -7.66 -11.24
N ASN A 342 -27.50 -6.98 -10.11
CA ASN A 342 -26.80 -5.69 -10.03
C ASN A 342 -25.32 -5.91 -10.35
N LYS A 343 -24.95 -5.79 -11.63
CA LYS A 343 -23.56 -5.94 -12.07
C LYS A 343 -22.91 -4.59 -12.31
N TRP A 344 -21.82 -4.33 -11.61
CA TRP A 344 -20.97 -3.16 -11.86
C TRP A 344 -20.10 -3.40 -13.10
N ARG A 345 -20.06 -2.42 -14.00
CA ARG A 345 -19.07 -2.36 -15.08
C ARG A 345 -18.10 -1.22 -14.83
N PHE A 346 -16.85 -1.43 -15.22
CA PHE A 346 -15.76 -0.49 -15.00
C PHE A 346 -15.16 -0.01 -16.31
N SER A 347 -14.75 1.25 -16.33
CA SER A 347 -13.95 1.85 -17.40
C SER A 347 -12.77 2.63 -16.85
N VAL A 348 -11.73 2.78 -17.66
CA VAL A 348 -10.51 3.52 -17.31
C VAL A 348 -10.19 4.59 -18.36
N GLU A 349 -9.77 5.76 -17.89
CA GLU A 349 -9.15 6.80 -18.70
C GLU A 349 -7.75 7.11 -18.17
N TRP A 350 -6.76 7.16 -19.06
CA TRP A 350 -5.36 7.33 -18.68
C TRP A 350 -4.85 8.75 -18.90
N GLN A 351 -4.09 9.25 -17.93
CA GLN A 351 -3.25 10.44 -18.03
C GLN A 351 -1.82 10.06 -17.64
N VAL A 352 -0.81 10.65 -18.29
CA VAL A 352 0.61 10.37 -17.99
C VAL A 352 1.21 11.57 -17.26
N ILE A 353 1.93 11.29 -16.18
CA ILE A 353 2.86 12.20 -15.50
C ILE A 353 4.27 11.78 -15.89
N ASP A 354 5.06 12.74 -16.33
CA ASP A 354 6.46 12.50 -16.65
C ASP A 354 7.30 12.24 -15.40
N GLY A 355 8.26 11.33 -15.53
CA GLY A 355 9.28 11.15 -14.52
C GLY A 355 10.21 12.38 -14.43
N PRO A 356 11.03 12.46 -13.37
CA PRO A 356 12.01 13.53 -13.24
C PRO A 356 13.03 13.49 -14.40
N LYS A 357 13.34 14.67 -14.96
CA LYS A 357 14.27 14.81 -16.10
C LYS A 357 15.65 14.24 -15.74
N LEU A 358 16.26 13.48 -16.67
CA LEU A 358 17.61 12.88 -16.55
C LEU A 358 17.77 11.81 -15.45
N SER A 359 16.75 10.98 -15.19
CA SER A 359 16.91 9.84 -14.26
C SER A 359 17.26 8.53 -14.98
N ASP A 360 18.40 7.92 -14.63
CA ASP A 360 18.75 6.53 -14.97
C ASP A 360 18.10 5.52 -13.99
N LEU A 361 17.08 5.98 -13.25
CA LEU A 361 16.42 5.23 -12.18
C LEU A 361 15.42 4.21 -12.73
N THR A 362 15.41 3.04 -12.11
CA THR A 362 14.44 1.97 -12.36
C THR A 362 13.60 1.74 -11.12
N PRO A 363 12.26 1.82 -11.20
CA PRO A 363 11.40 1.51 -10.06
C PRO A 363 11.36 0.00 -9.77
N SER A 364 11.09 -0.34 -8.51
CA SER A 364 10.97 -1.72 -8.02
C SER A 364 9.67 -1.96 -7.26
N THR A 365 9.22 -1.02 -6.43
CA THR A 365 7.94 -1.09 -5.70
C THR A 365 7.35 0.31 -5.52
N SER A 366 6.04 0.40 -5.25
CA SER A 366 5.39 1.68 -4.90
C SER A 366 4.34 1.52 -3.80
N GLN A 367 4.18 2.54 -2.96
CA GLN A 367 3.25 2.56 -1.82
C GLN A 367 2.59 3.94 -1.67
N ARG A 368 1.37 4.00 -1.11
CA ARG A 368 0.60 5.26 -1.06
C ARG A 368 -0.26 5.44 0.19
N GLU A 369 -0.47 6.69 0.58
CA GLU A 369 -1.36 7.13 1.65
C GLU A 369 -2.87 7.00 1.27
N ARG A 370 -3.59 6.02 1.83
CA ARG A 370 -5.08 5.92 1.89
C ARG A 370 -5.68 6.60 3.14
N ILE A 371 -6.13 7.83 3.02
CA ILE A 371 -6.85 8.54 4.10
C ILE A 371 -8.33 8.09 4.10
N LYS A 372 -8.83 7.53 5.21
CA LYS A 372 -10.27 7.28 5.37
C LYS A 372 -11.01 8.63 5.28
N ARG A 373 -12.04 8.72 4.44
CA ARG A 373 -13.07 9.76 4.57
C ARG A 373 -13.97 9.33 5.72
N GLU A 374 -13.97 10.05 6.84
CA GLU A 374 -15.08 9.99 7.78
C GLU A 374 -16.28 10.67 7.12
N GLY A 375 -17.18 9.85 6.59
CA GLY A 375 -18.48 10.26 6.09
C GLY A 375 -19.53 9.82 7.09
N ALA A 376 -19.97 10.77 7.90
CA ALA A 376 -21.21 10.69 8.64
C ALA A 376 -22.37 10.49 7.67
N ASP A 377 -23.24 9.52 7.97
CA ASP A 377 -24.67 9.73 7.76
C ASP A 377 -25.44 8.98 8.85
N GLY A 378 -25.75 9.73 9.90
CA GLY A 378 -26.79 9.37 10.84
C GLY A 378 -28.13 9.80 10.25
N SER A 379 -28.99 8.85 9.94
CA SER A 379 -30.43 9.11 9.88
C SER A 379 -31.13 8.23 10.91
N ASN A 380 -31.41 8.86 12.05
CA ASN A 380 -32.49 8.49 12.94
C ASN A 380 -33.78 8.34 12.14
N ASN A 381 -34.45 7.20 12.23
CA ASN A 381 -35.89 7.17 12.05
C ASN A 381 -36.55 6.28 13.11
N LYS A 382 -37.00 6.94 14.19
CA LYS A 382 -38.00 6.41 15.12
C LYS A 382 -39.38 6.74 14.56
N ARG A 383 -40.13 5.72 14.13
CA ARG A 383 -41.60 5.54 14.26
C ARG A 383 -41.79 4.01 14.15
N GLY A 384 -42.28 3.26 15.14
CA GLY A 384 -43.49 3.49 15.90
C GLY A 384 -44.65 2.80 15.15
N ASP A 385 -44.85 1.51 15.37
CA ASP A 385 -46.18 0.91 15.60
C ASP A 385 -46.08 -0.58 15.95
N SER A 386 -47.18 -1.09 16.50
CA SER A 386 -47.28 -2.05 17.60
C SER A 386 -48.15 -3.27 17.24
N HIS A 387 -48.19 -4.24 18.16
CA HIS A 387 -49.07 -5.43 18.26
C HIS A 387 -48.62 -6.68 17.45
N SER A 388 -48.62 -7.93 17.96
CA SER A 388 -49.19 -8.56 19.17
C SER A 388 -48.79 -10.05 19.25
N GLY A 389 -48.70 -10.61 20.48
CA GLY A 389 -48.93 -12.04 20.85
C GLY A 389 -47.71 -12.98 20.73
N SER A 390 -47.04 -13.45 21.80
CA SER A 390 -47.42 -14.35 22.91
C SER A 390 -47.41 -15.86 22.56
N ASP A 391 -46.47 -16.61 23.18
CA ASP A 391 -46.57 -17.97 23.77
C ASP A 391 -45.14 -18.59 23.86
N ILE A 392 -44.49 -18.70 25.04
CA ILE A 392 -44.60 -19.66 26.17
C ILE A 392 -44.17 -21.10 25.83
N GLY A 393 -43.18 -21.60 26.60
CA GLY A 393 -43.00 -23.03 26.96
C GLY A 393 -41.75 -23.70 26.35
N MET A 394 -40.61 -23.75 27.05
CA MET A 394 -40.19 -24.81 27.99
C MET A 394 -40.01 -26.23 27.40
N ASP A 395 -38.75 -26.67 27.42
CA ASP A 395 -38.25 -27.88 28.08
C ASP A 395 -37.71 -29.08 27.27
N SER A 396 -36.69 -29.68 27.89
CA SER A 396 -36.24 -31.07 27.87
C SER A 396 -35.27 -31.60 26.79
N ASN A 397 -34.04 -31.80 27.27
CA ASN A 397 -33.17 -32.98 27.13
C ASN A 397 -33.80 -34.27 26.59
N ARG A 398 -33.05 -34.94 25.69
CA ARG A 398 -32.78 -36.40 25.53
C ARG A 398 -32.34 -36.62 24.06
N ASP A 399 -31.37 -37.44 23.66
CA ASP A 399 -30.75 -38.61 24.26
C ASP A 399 -29.34 -38.84 23.66
N ARG A 400 -28.57 -39.66 24.38
CA ARG A 400 -27.20 -40.12 24.12
C ARG A 400 -27.27 -41.60 23.66
N LEU A 401 -26.17 -42.10 23.05
CA LEU A 401 -25.82 -43.53 22.78
C LEU A 401 -26.39 -44.09 21.46
N GLN A 402 -25.73 -44.89 20.61
CA GLN A 402 -24.62 -45.87 20.65
C GLN A 402 -24.09 -46.00 19.19
N ALA A 403 -22.78 -46.02 18.89
CA ALA A 403 -21.82 -47.15 18.95
C ALA A 403 -21.98 -48.26 17.87
N LEU A 404 -20.90 -48.43 17.09
CA LEU A 404 -20.26 -49.67 16.58
C LEU A 404 -20.55 -50.25 15.17
N SER A 405 -19.45 -50.79 14.64
CA SER A 405 -19.22 -51.68 13.47
C SER A 405 -19.08 -50.99 12.10
N GLY A 406 -18.09 -51.29 11.26
CA GLY A 406 -17.02 -52.28 11.32
C GLY A 406 -16.02 -52.07 10.17
N GLU A 407 -14.79 -52.52 10.39
CA GLU A 407 -13.70 -52.62 9.41
C GLU A 407 -13.95 -53.72 8.35
N ARG A 408 -13.16 -53.61 7.27
CA ARG A 408 -12.76 -54.60 6.24
C ARG A 408 -13.65 -54.69 4.99
N ALA A 409 -13.15 -54.20 3.87
CA ALA A 409 -12.22 -54.91 2.98
C ALA A 409 -11.47 -53.92 2.08
#